data_AF-A0AA40MC87-F1
#
_entry.id   AF-A0AA40MC87-F1
#
_cell.length_a   1.000
_cell.length_b   1.000
_cell.length_c   1.000
_cell.angle_alpha   90.00
_cell.angle_beta   90.00
_cell.angle_gamma   90.00
#
_symmetry.space_group_name_H-M   'P 1'
#
loop_
_entity.id
_entity.type
_entity.pdbx_description
1 polymer ?
#
loop_
_entity_poly.entity_id
_entity_poly.type
_entity_poly.pdbx_seq_one_letter_code
_entity_poly.pdbx_strand_id
1 'polypeptide(L)'
;MQEPPDEQSRRAASAAEVGPVPASPTAARGRALVRAYGFALAAILVIALFPVLSVAAAGIVADAAGCELNEAAAHPCLIGGVDFGEMLYAMGVLGWLMLGSLPVGGVLLMGWAIALLVHLRQWRAMRRAGARR
;
A
#
# COMPACT_ATOMS: atom_id res chain seq x y z
N MET A 1 15.63 31.09 56.08
CA MET A 1 16.71 30.33 55.41
C MET A 1 16.48 30.52 53.92
N GLN A 2 17.01 31.62 53.38
CA GLN A 2 16.88 32.01 51.98
C GLN A 2 18.08 31.44 51.21
N GLU A 3 17.80 30.61 50.20
CA GLU A 3 18.79 30.06 49.27
C GLU A 3 19.38 31.20 48.40
N PRO A 4 20.68 31.19 48.08
CA PRO A 4 21.34 32.31 47.43
C PRO A 4 20.93 32.43 45.94
N PRO A 5 20.76 33.66 45.42
CA PRO A 5 20.10 33.92 44.13
C PRO A 5 20.86 33.37 42.91
N ASP A 6 22.15 33.08 43.05
CA ASP A 6 22.99 32.47 42.02
C ASP A 6 22.59 31.03 41.71
N GLU A 7 22.12 30.28 42.72
CA GLU A 7 21.72 28.89 42.53
C GLU A 7 20.39 28.79 41.78
N GLN A 8 19.48 29.73 42.01
CA GLN A 8 18.20 29.81 41.31
C GLN A 8 18.38 30.22 39.84
N SER A 9 19.31 31.14 39.54
CA SER A 9 19.66 31.50 38.16
C SER A 9 20.28 30.35 37.38
N ARG A 10 21.11 29.51 38.02
CA ARG A 10 21.70 28.32 37.37
C ARG A 10 20.65 27.24 37.08
N ARG A 11 19.69 27.03 37.98
CA ARG A 11 18.58 26.08 37.75
C ARG A 11 17.63 26.55 36.65
N ALA A 12 17.33 27.85 36.57
CA ALA A 12 16.50 28.42 35.51
C ALA A 12 17.14 28.29 34.12
N ALA A 13 18.47 28.46 34.01
CA ALA A 13 19.19 28.27 32.75
C ALA A 13 19.18 26.80 32.27
N SER A 14 19.32 25.84 33.19
CA SER A 14 19.31 24.40 32.85
C SER A 14 17.94 23.88 32.40
N ALA A 15 16.83 24.50 32.81
CA ALA A 15 15.48 24.08 32.41
C ALA A 15 15.12 24.52 30.98
N ALA A 16 15.75 25.58 30.47
CA ALA A 16 15.49 26.12 29.13
C ALA A 16 16.21 25.34 28.00
N GLU A 17 17.20 24.50 28.34
CA GLU A 17 18.04 23.78 27.37
C GLU A 17 17.57 22.35 27.03
N VAL A 18 16.39 21.94 27.52
CA VAL A 18 15.77 20.67 27.09
C VAL A 18 15.12 20.88 25.72
N GLY A 19 15.97 20.95 24.68
CA GLY A 19 15.54 20.96 23.30
C GLY A 19 14.76 19.69 22.93
N PRO A 20 14.02 19.69 21.80
CA PRO A 20 13.22 18.54 21.37
C PRO A 20 14.09 17.28 21.30
N VAL A 21 13.77 16.28 22.14
CA VAL A 21 14.46 14.99 22.13
C VAL A 21 14.40 14.42 20.71
N PRO A 22 15.55 14.20 20.03
CA PRO A 22 15.54 13.64 18.69
C PRO A 22 14.87 12.27 18.73
N ALA A 23 13.86 12.08 17.87
CA ALA A 23 13.14 10.82 17.77
C ALA A 23 14.14 9.67 17.60
N SER A 24 14.06 8.67 18.50
CA SER A 24 15.00 7.55 18.53
C SER A 24 15.11 6.89 17.13
N PRO A 25 16.34 6.63 16.63
CA PRO A 25 16.56 6.15 15.26
C PRO A 25 15.84 4.82 14.94
N THR A 26 15.52 4.03 15.96
CA THR A 26 14.72 2.79 15.88
C THR A 26 13.26 3.04 15.52
N ALA A 27 12.64 4.10 16.05
CA ALA A 27 11.25 4.45 15.77
C ALA A 27 11.08 5.00 14.35
N ALA A 28 12.07 5.76 13.85
CA ALA A 28 12.09 6.24 12.47
C ALA A 28 12.26 5.09 11.46
N ARG A 29 13.14 4.12 11.72
CA ARG A 29 13.31 2.93 10.88
C ARG A 29 12.05 2.06 10.77
N GLY A 30 11.33 1.87 11.88
CA GLY A 30 10.10 1.09 11.88
C GLY A 30 9.01 1.69 10.98
N ARG A 31 8.82 3.01 11.04
CA ARG A 31 7.83 3.72 10.18
C ARG A 31 8.18 3.65 8.70
N ALA A 32 9.47 3.77 8.35
CA ALA A 32 9.91 3.66 6.96
C ALA A 32 9.68 2.26 6.39
N LEU A 33 9.95 1.20 7.17
CA LEU A 33 9.68 -0.18 6.76
C LEU A 33 8.19 -0.43 6.54
N VAL A 34 7.32 -0.01 7.46
CA VAL A 34 5.86 -0.17 7.29
C VAL A 34 5.36 0.55 6.02
N ARG A 35 5.86 1.76 5.73
CA ARG A 35 5.53 2.48 4.49
C ARG A 35 6.01 1.72 3.25
N ALA A 36 7.23 1.18 3.27
CA ALA A 36 7.78 0.42 2.16
C ALA A 36 7.01 -0.89 1.90
N TYR A 37 6.74 -1.68 2.94
CA TYR A 37 5.93 -2.91 2.82
C TYR A 37 4.50 -2.58 2.39
N GLY A 38 3.88 -1.51 2.91
CA GLY A 38 2.56 -1.06 2.50
C GLY A 38 2.50 -0.63 1.03
N PHE A 39 3.49 0.15 0.56
CA PHE A 39 3.59 0.55 -0.84
C PHE A 39 3.79 -0.66 -1.77
N ALA A 40 4.66 -1.61 -1.39
CA ALA A 40 4.85 -2.85 -2.15
C ALA A 40 3.56 -3.67 -2.22
N LEU A 41 2.82 -3.80 -1.12
CA LEU A 41 1.52 -4.48 -1.11
C LEU A 41 0.52 -3.80 -2.04
N ALA A 42 0.41 -2.47 -1.97
CA ALA A 42 -0.47 -1.70 -2.85
C ALA A 42 -0.12 -1.91 -4.33
N ALA A 43 1.17 -1.88 -4.69
CA ALA A 43 1.63 -2.13 -6.05
C ALA A 43 1.26 -3.54 -6.54
N ILE A 44 1.47 -4.56 -5.70
CA ILE A 44 1.09 -5.96 -6.03
C ILE A 44 -0.41 -6.08 -6.27
N LEU A 45 -1.22 -5.49 -5.38
CA LEU A 45 -2.68 -5.54 -5.51
C LEU A 45 -3.18 -4.81 -6.76
N VAL A 46 -2.60 -3.64 -7.07
CA VAL A 46 -2.94 -2.91 -8.30
C VAL A 46 -2.60 -3.77 -9.52
N ILE A 47 -1.40 -4.31 -9.62
CA ILE A 47 -0.99 -5.12 -10.78
C ILE A 47 -1.87 -6.38 -10.92
N ALA A 48 -2.19 -7.05 -9.82
CA ALA A 48 -2.96 -8.28 -9.83
C ALA A 48 -4.45 -8.03 -10.18
N LEU A 49 -5.05 -7.00 -9.58
CA LEU A 49 -6.48 -6.73 -9.67
C LEU A 49 -6.87 -5.80 -10.82
N PHE A 50 -5.94 -5.03 -11.37
CA PHE A 50 -6.21 -4.11 -12.47
C PHE A 50 -6.96 -4.75 -13.66
N PRO A 51 -6.52 -5.88 -14.24
CA PRO A 51 -7.24 -6.49 -15.36
C PRO A 51 -8.62 -7.02 -14.97
N VAL A 52 -8.78 -7.50 -13.73
CA VAL A 52 -10.08 -7.94 -13.19
C VAL A 52 -11.05 -6.77 -13.07
N LEU A 53 -10.59 -5.64 -12.52
CA LEU A 53 -11.38 -4.43 -12.39
C LEU A 53 -11.73 -3.83 -13.74
N SER A 54 -10.82 -3.88 -14.71
CA SER A 54 -11.06 -3.45 -16.10
C SER A 54 -12.22 -4.22 -16.72
N VAL A 55 -12.17 -5.56 -16.69
CA VAL A 55 -13.21 -6.41 -17.28
C VAL A 55 -14.54 -6.26 -16.55
N ALA A 56 -14.51 -6.15 -15.22
CA ALA A 56 -15.71 -5.98 -14.41
C ALA A 56 -16.40 -4.65 -14.73
N ALA A 57 -15.63 -3.57 -14.85
CA ALA A 57 -16.16 -2.26 -15.25
C ALA A 57 -16.81 -2.32 -16.64
N ALA A 58 -16.15 -2.96 -17.62
CA ALA A 58 -16.71 -3.11 -18.96
C ALA A 58 -18.04 -3.89 -18.96
N GLY A 59 -18.10 -5.00 -18.22
CA GLY A 59 -19.32 -5.80 -18.08
C GLY A 59 -20.46 -5.04 -17.42
N ILE A 60 -20.19 -4.29 -16.34
CA ILE A 60 -21.20 -3.47 -15.65
C ILE A 60 -21.75 -2.38 -16.59
N VAL A 61 -20.87 -1.72 -17.36
CA VAL A 61 -21.29 -0.67 -18.30
C VAL A 61 -22.12 -1.26 -19.45
N ALA A 62 -21.70 -2.39 -20.02
CA ALA A 62 -22.43 -3.07 -21.09
C ALA A 62 -23.81 -3.55 -20.63
N ASP A 63 -23.89 -4.16 -19.45
CA ASP A 63 -25.15 -4.64 -18.85
C ASP A 63 -26.12 -3.47 -18.55
N ALA A 64 -25.61 -2.38 -17.99
CA ALA A 64 -26.40 -1.17 -17.74
C ALA A 64 -26.91 -0.51 -19.04
N ALA A 65 -26.19 -0.65 -20.15
CA ALA A 65 -26.58 -0.14 -21.46
C ALA A 65 -27.44 -1.14 -22.28
N GLY A 66 -27.56 -2.40 -21.84
CA GLY A 66 -28.23 -3.46 -22.59
C GLY A 66 -27.47 -3.90 -23.85
N CYS A 67 -26.15 -3.69 -23.88
CA CYS A 67 -25.29 -4.04 -25.01
C CYS A 67 -24.71 -5.45 -24.84
N GLU A 68 -24.49 -6.15 -25.95
CA GLU A 68 -23.71 -7.38 -25.94
C GLU A 68 -22.21 -7.06 -25.82
N LEU A 69 -21.54 -7.67 -24.85
CA LEU A 69 -20.10 -7.66 -24.72
C LEU A 69 -19.58 -9.09 -24.85
N ASN A 70 -18.86 -9.39 -25.93
CA ASN A 70 -18.17 -10.66 -26.10
C ASN A 70 -16.72 -10.45 -26.55
N GLU A 71 -15.88 -11.44 -26.30
CA GLU A 71 -14.45 -11.40 -26.60
C GLU A 71 -14.16 -11.74 -28.08
N ALA A 72 -15.16 -12.28 -28.79
CA ALA A 72 -15.02 -12.77 -30.15
C ALA A 72 -15.06 -11.65 -31.19
N ALA A 73 -15.82 -10.59 -30.93
CA ALA A 73 -15.92 -9.43 -31.82
C ALA A 73 -16.30 -8.16 -31.04
N ALA A 74 -15.92 -7.00 -31.58
CA ALA A 74 -16.41 -5.73 -31.10
C ALA A 74 -17.84 -5.48 -31.60
N HIS A 75 -18.77 -5.21 -30.70
CA HIS A 75 -20.16 -4.86 -31.02
C HIS A 75 -20.41 -3.40 -30.72
N PRO A 76 -21.13 -2.67 -31.60
CA PRO A 76 -21.45 -1.27 -31.35
C PRO A 76 -22.32 -1.15 -30.09
N CYS A 77 -21.97 -0.20 -29.22
CA CYS A 77 -22.71 0.05 -27.98
C CYS A 77 -22.93 1.55 -27.80
N LEU A 78 -24.13 2.02 -28.14
CA LEU A 78 -24.47 3.45 -28.07
C LEU A 78 -24.95 3.82 -26.67
N ILE A 79 -24.17 4.64 -25.98
CA ILE A 79 -24.52 5.23 -24.68
C ILE A 79 -24.62 6.74 -24.89
N GLY A 80 -25.84 7.29 -24.79
CA GLY A 80 -26.08 8.72 -25.02
C GLY A 80 -25.74 9.19 -26.44
N GLY A 81 -25.81 8.30 -27.44
CA GLY A 81 -25.50 8.60 -28.84
C GLY A 81 -24.01 8.52 -29.22
N VAL A 82 -23.13 8.14 -28.28
CA VAL A 82 -21.71 7.87 -28.54
C VAL A 82 -21.47 6.37 -28.50
N ASP A 83 -20.71 5.85 -29.46
CA ASP A 83 -20.34 4.43 -29.52
C ASP A 83 -19.15 4.14 -28.60
N PHE A 84 -19.38 3.29 -27.59
CA PHE A 84 -18.36 2.79 -26.66
C PHE A 84 -17.96 1.33 -26.93
N GLY A 85 -18.48 0.71 -27.99
CA GLY A 85 -18.28 -0.70 -28.30
C GLY A 85 -16.81 -1.11 -28.35
N GLU A 86 -15.99 -0.36 -29.09
CA GLU A 86 -14.56 -0.63 -29.22
C GLU A 86 -13.79 -0.45 -27.90
N MET A 87 -14.18 0.54 -27.09
CA MET A 87 -13.59 0.76 -25.77
C MET A 87 -13.91 -0.40 -24.82
N LEU A 88 -15.18 -0.81 -24.76
CA LEU A 88 -15.63 -1.92 -23.92
C LEU A 88 -14.97 -3.23 -24.35
N TYR A 89 -14.85 -3.46 -25.66
CA TYR A 89 -14.11 -4.60 -26.21
C TYR A 89 -12.66 -4.59 -25.76
N ALA A 90 -11.95 -3.46 -25.88
CA ALA A 90 -10.56 -3.35 -25.42
C ALA A 90 -10.44 -3.63 -23.91
N MET A 91 -11.35 -3.11 -23.08
CA MET A 91 -11.38 -3.39 -21.64
C MET A 91 -11.69 -4.86 -21.33
N GLY A 92 -12.52 -5.50 -22.15
CA GLY A 92 -12.81 -6.93 -22.14
C GLY A 92 -11.56 -7.77 -22.46
N VAL A 93 -10.83 -7.39 -23.52
CA VAL A 93 -9.61 -8.07 -23.95
C VAL A 93 -8.48 -7.94 -22.91
N LEU A 94 -8.41 -6.81 -22.18
CA LEU A 94 -7.50 -6.68 -21.04
C LEU A 94 -7.76 -7.71 -19.95
N GLY A 95 -8.97 -8.27 -19.87
CA GLY A 95 -9.30 -9.40 -19.00
C GLY A 95 -8.40 -10.62 -19.21
N TRP A 96 -7.91 -10.86 -20.44
CA TRP A 96 -6.97 -11.96 -20.72
C TRP A 96 -5.65 -11.83 -19.93
N LEU A 97 -5.25 -10.61 -19.58
CA LEU A 97 -4.08 -10.41 -18.73
C LEU A 97 -4.28 -11.00 -17.34
N MET A 98 -5.51 -11.21 -16.86
CA MET A 98 -5.77 -11.82 -15.55
C MET A 98 -5.19 -13.24 -15.44
N LEU A 99 -5.13 -13.99 -16.54
CA LEU A 99 -4.54 -15.34 -16.55
C LEU A 99 -3.06 -15.33 -16.17
N GLY A 100 -2.35 -14.24 -16.49
CA GLY A 100 -0.96 -14.04 -16.09
C GLY A 100 -0.80 -13.23 -14.81
N SER A 101 -1.57 -12.15 -14.66
CA SER A 101 -1.44 -11.22 -13.54
C SER A 101 -1.85 -11.84 -12.21
N LEU A 102 -2.86 -12.73 -12.19
CA LEU A 102 -3.29 -13.40 -10.96
C LEU A 102 -2.24 -14.37 -10.42
N PRO A 103 -1.67 -15.30 -11.22
CA PRO A 103 -0.56 -16.13 -10.76
C PRO A 103 0.66 -15.32 -10.32
N VAL A 104 1.07 -14.33 -11.12
CA VAL A 104 2.23 -13.47 -10.81
C VAL A 104 1.98 -12.66 -9.54
N GLY A 105 0.81 -12.06 -9.41
CA GLY A 105 0.38 -11.34 -8.21
C GLY A 105 0.34 -12.24 -6.99
N GLY A 106 -0.15 -13.47 -7.12
CA GLY A 106 -0.16 -14.48 -6.07
C GLY A 106 1.25 -14.83 -5.58
N VAL A 107 2.19 -15.07 -6.49
CA VAL A 107 3.59 -15.36 -6.16
C VAL A 107 4.25 -14.15 -5.47
N LEU A 108 4.05 -12.95 -6.00
CA LEU A 108 4.57 -11.71 -5.40
C LEU A 108 4.01 -11.49 -3.99
N LEU A 109 2.72 -11.70 -3.79
CA LEU A 109 2.05 -11.55 -2.50
C LEU A 109 2.55 -12.59 -1.49
N MET A 110 2.77 -13.83 -1.93
CA MET A 110 3.39 -14.88 -1.10
C MET A 110 4.80 -14.49 -0.66
N GLY A 111 5.65 -14.07 -1.61
CA GLY A 111 7.01 -13.62 -1.31
C GLY A 111 7.04 -12.42 -0.35
N TRP A 112 6.16 -11.45 -0.57
CA TRP A 112 5.98 -10.30 0.32
C TRP A 112 5.57 -10.71 1.73
N ALA A 113 4.61 -11.63 1.87
CA ALA A 113 4.13 -12.12 3.16
C ALA A 113 5.23 -12.88 3.93
N ILE A 114 6.01 -13.71 3.25
CA ILE A 114 7.15 -14.41 3.83
C ILE A 114 8.20 -13.40 4.31
N ALA A 115 8.57 -12.42 3.48
CA ALA A 115 9.54 -11.40 3.84
C ALA A 115 9.10 -10.58 5.06
N LEU A 116 7.83 -10.18 5.10
CA LEU A 116 7.25 -9.48 6.25
C LEU A 116 7.31 -10.35 7.51
N LEU A 117 6.94 -11.64 7.42
CA LEU A 117 6.96 -12.56 8.55
C LEU A 117 8.38 -12.78 9.10
N VAL A 118 9.37 -12.97 8.22
CA VAL A 118 10.78 -13.12 8.60
C VAL A 118 11.26 -11.86 9.33
N HIS A 119 10.99 -10.68 8.78
CA HIS A 119 11.41 -9.42 9.37
C HIS A 119 10.76 -9.19 10.74
N LEU A 120 9.46 -9.47 10.87
CA LEU A 120 8.73 -9.40 12.14
C LEU A 120 9.29 -10.37 13.19
N ARG A 121 9.63 -11.60 12.79
CA ARG A 121 10.22 -12.60 13.68
C ARG A 121 11.60 -12.15 14.19
N GLN A 122 12.46 -11.65 13.31
CA GLN A 122 13.78 -11.13 13.68
C GLN A 122 13.66 -9.95 14.65
N TRP A 123 12.76 -9.00 14.38
CA TRP A 123 12.49 -7.88 15.29
C TRP A 123 12.02 -8.34 16.67
N ARG A 124 11.12 -9.33 16.74
CA ARG A 124 10.65 -9.90 18.01
C ARG A 124 11.77 -10.63 18.76
N ALA A 125 12.62 -11.37 18.06
CA ALA A 125 13.75 -12.08 18.66
C ALA A 125 14.75 -11.09 19.28
N MET A 126 15.10 -10.01 18.59
CA MET A 126 16.00 -8.98 19.11
C MET A 126 15.43 -8.26 20.35
N ARG A 127 14.13 -7.94 20.35
CA ARG A 127 13.48 -7.33 21.53
C ARG A 127 13.50 -8.26 22.75
N ARG A 128 13.30 -9.57 22.55
CA ARG A 128 13.36 -10.57 23.63
C ARG A 128 14.77 -10.75 24.19
N ALA A 129 15.80 -10.67 23.34
CA ALA A 129 17.19 -10.75 23.77
C ALA A 129 17.64 -9.49 24.54
N GLY A 130 17.16 -8.31 24.13
CA GLY A 130 17.43 -7.05 24.83
C GLY A 130 16.71 -6.91 26.17
N ALA A 131 15.50 -7.46 26.32
CA ALA A 131 14.76 -7.45 27.58
C ALA A 131 15.28 -8.43 28.65
N ARG A 132 16.28 -9.27 28.32
CA ARG A 132 16.92 -10.23 29.23
C ARG A 132 18.27 -9.74 29.78
N ARG A 133 18.77 -8.59 29.35
CA ARG A 133 19.96 -7.93 29.89
C ARG A 133 19.55 -6.75 30.75
#